data_AF-A0A0F7S4C2-F1
#
_entry.id   AF-A0A0F7S4C2-F1
#
_cell.length_a   1.000
_cell.length_b   1.000
_cell.length_c   1.000
_cell.angle_alpha   90.00
_cell.angle_beta   90.00
_cell.angle_gamma   90.00
#
_symmetry.space_group_name_H-M   'P 1'
#
loop_
_entity.id
_entity.type
_entity.pdbx_description
1 polymer ?
#
loop_
_entity_poly.entity_id
_entity_poly.type
_entity_poly.pdbx_seq_one_letter_code
_entity_poly.pdbx_strand_id
1 'polypeptide(L)'
;MLGFLRKKQAQEGSSGSDESIPQMVEHQPYGITDAAQSPSSDLSEKAQDDENWIDAHEGYQLMAAHLWKLHKRRNFFSENEDIPSGVALRFAKGQYVVCPADDDRLDNFCRAVIVLNCEAAMTITSPVVTAINTRLAPGTDQIPITPSQHIQVVETMEQLAGTRKAQNACFIRRENTVVIWCDHVEQFSQSARDLEEKMIKF
;
A
#
# COMPACT_ATOMS: atom_id res chain seq x y z
N MET A 1 -48.76 25.15 -1.61
CA MET A 1 -49.40 25.51 -2.89
C MET A 1 -48.41 25.13 -3.99
N LEU A 2 -48.71 24.36 -5.03
CA LEU A 2 -49.83 23.42 -5.31
C LEU A 2 -49.32 21.96 -5.00
N GLY A 3 -49.99 20.81 -5.23
CA GLY A 3 -50.96 20.38 -6.25
C GLY A 3 -50.23 20.02 -7.56
N PHE A 4 -50.43 18.91 -8.26
CA PHE A 4 -51.44 17.82 -8.22
C PHE A 4 -50.73 16.47 -8.54
N LEU A 5 -51.21 15.25 -8.19
CA LEU A 5 -52.34 14.49 -8.77
C LEU A 5 -52.27 14.41 -10.33
N ARG A 6 -52.56 13.27 -11.02
CA ARG A 6 -53.55 12.23 -10.71
C ARG A 6 -53.49 10.98 -11.64
N LYS A 7 -53.89 9.79 -11.11
CA LYS A 7 -54.51 8.59 -11.77
C LYS A 7 -53.75 7.81 -12.90
N LYS A 8 -54.17 6.62 -13.38
CA LYS A 8 -54.75 5.33 -12.83
C LYS A 8 -55.32 4.46 -14.00
N GLN A 9 -55.33 3.12 -13.85
CA GLN A 9 -56.04 2.06 -14.64
C GLN A 9 -55.33 1.62 -15.94
N ALA A 10 -55.12 0.34 -16.30
CA ALA A 10 -55.57 -1.03 -15.89
C ALA A 10 -56.78 -1.64 -16.61
N GLN A 11 -56.61 -2.86 -17.17
CA GLN A 11 -57.53 -4.02 -17.38
C GLN A 11 -56.66 -5.23 -17.88
N GLU A 12 -56.81 -6.49 -17.41
CA GLU A 12 -57.81 -7.55 -17.74
C GLU A 12 -57.75 -7.98 -19.23
N GLY A 13 -57.63 -9.24 -19.70
CA GLY A 13 -57.62 -10.63 -19.20
C GLY A 13 -57.10 -11.53 -20.37
N SER A 14 -57.31 -12.85 -20.49
CA SER A 14 -58.05 -13.86 -19.69
C SER A 14 -57.54 -15.30 -19.97
N SER A 15 -57.67 -16.17 -18.96
CA SER A 15 -57.79 -17.65 -18.96
C SER A 15 -57.84 -18.47 -20.26
N GLY A 16 -57.24 -19.68 -20.27
CA GLY A 16 -57.54 -20.77 -21.20
C GLY A 16 -56.75 -22.08 -20.98
N SER A 17 -57.45 -23.22 -20.89
CA SER A 17 -56.93 -24.58 -20.65
C SER A 17 -58.02 -25.62 -21.02
N ASP A 18 -57.84 -26.95 -21.07
CA ASP A 18 -56.67 -27.85 -20.85
C ASP A 18 -56.41 -28.66 -22.16
N GLU A 19 -56.14 -29.98 -22.32
CA GLU A 19 -55.88 -31.17 -21.47
C GLU A 19 -55.25 -32.32 -22.33
N SER A 20 -54.94 -33.48 -21.72
CA SER A 20 -54.93 -34.85 -22.30
C SER A 20 -53.87 -35.36 -23.32
N ILE A 21 -53.26 -36.50 -22.96
CA ILE A 21 -52.37 -37.45 -23.70
C ILE A 21 -52.28 -38.78 -22.90
N PRO A 22 -51.66 -39.91 -23.35
CA PRO A 22 -51.05 -40.28 -24.65
C PRO A 22 -51.53 -41.65 -25.22
N GLN A 23 -51.02 -42.09 -26.40
CA GLN A 23 -50.65 -43.48 -26.78
C GLN A 23 -49.92 -43.44 -28.16
N MET A 24 -48.68 -43.92 -28.36
CA MET A 24 -48.12 -45.29 -28.31
C MET A 24 -48.50 -46.22 -29.47
N VAL A 25 -47.60 -46.33 -30.46
CA VAL A 25 -47.33 -47.56 -31.22
C VAL A 25 -45.81 -47.69 -31.34
N GLU A 26 -45.30 -48.91 -31.19
CA GLU A 26 -43.87 -49.28 -31.17
C GLU A 26 -43.46 -49.94 -32.50
N HIS A 27 -42.19 -49.78 -32.92
CA HIS A 27 -41.36 -50.87 -33.46
C HIS A 27 -39.91 -50.41 -33.72
N GLN A 28 -38.99 -51.03 -33.00
CA GLN A 28 -37.56 -51.15 -33.33
C GLN A 28 -37.32 -52.60 -33.84
N PRO A 29 -36.13 -53.01 -34.38
CA PRO A 29 -34.99 -53.27 -33.50
C PRO A 29 -33.55 -53.28 -34.11
N TYR A 30 -32.59 -53.48 -33.19
CA TYR A 30 -31.23 -54.04 -33.34
C TYR A 30 -30.11 -53.30 -34.12
N GLY A 31 -29.11 -52.89 -33.34
CA GLY A 31 -27.69 -52.75 -33.71
C GLY A 31 -26.84 -52.75 -32.44
N ILE A 32 -26.14 -53.85 -32.14
CA ILE A 32 -25.37 -54.05 -30.90
C ILE A 32 -23.88 -54.14 -31.21
N THR A 33 -23.04 -53.40 -30.47
CA THR A 33 -21.75 -53.87 -29.92
C THR A 33 -21.32 -53.00 -28.73
N ASP A 34 -20.40 -53.54 -27.94
CA ASP A 34 -20.16 -53.14 -26.55
C ASP A 34 -18.97 -52.17 -26.33
N ALA A 35 -18.79 -51.79 -25.07
CA ALA A 35 -17.87 -50.81 -24.47
C ALA A 35 -16.41 -50.75 -24.95
N ALA A 36 -15.83 -49.54 -24.85
CA ALA A 36 -14.42 -49.29 -24.56
C ALA A 36 -14.25 -48.04 -23.66
N GLN A 37 -13.18 -48.01 -22.87
CA GLN A 37 -12.98 -47.09 -21.74
C GLN A 37 -12.36 -45.73 -22.13
N SER A 38 -12.50 -44.73 -21.26
CA SER A 38 -11.90 -43.39 -21.38
C SER A 38 -10.35 -43.43 -21.33
N PRO A 39 -9.68 -42.32 -21.71
CA PRO A 39 -9.30 -41.38 -20.65
C PRO A 39 -9.59 -39.90 -20.97
N SER A 40 -9.87 -39.12 -19.93
CA SER A 40 -9.90 -37.65 -19.97
C SER A 40 -8.49 -37.07 -19.91
N SER A 41 -8.10 -36.24 -20.87
CA SER A 41 -6.74 -35.67 -20.98
C SER A 41 -6.67 -34.13 -21.07
N ASP A 42 -7.72 -33.41 -20.64
CA ASP A 42 -7.81 -31.93 -20.68
C ASP A 42 -7.47 -31.25 -19.33
N LEU A 43 -6.48 -31.78 -18.59
CA LEU A 43 -6.10 -31.26 -17.26
C LEU A 43 -4.56 -31.15 -17.05
N SER A 44 -3.78 -30.95 -18.12
CA SER A 44 -2.31 -31.05 -18.05
C SER A 44 -1.49 -29.94 -18.73
N GLU A 45 -2.10 -28.85 -19.24
CA GLU A 45 -1.39 -27.76 -19.94
C GLU A 45 -1.64 -26.36 -19.33
N LYS A 46 -1.75 -26.27 -18.00
CA LYS A 46 -1.81 -25.00 -17.24
C LYS A 46 -1.07 -25.08 -15.90
N ALA A 47 0.19 -25.51 -15.93
CA ALA A 47 1.02 -25.69 -14.73
C ALA A 47 2.53 -25.49 -14.97
N GLN A 48 2.92 -24.66 -15.96
CA GLN A 48 4.34 -24.44 -16.30
C GLN A 48 4.74 -22.95 -16.52
N ASP A 49 3.80 -22.00 -16.42
CA ASP A 49 4.12 -20.55 -16.49
C ASP A 49 4.36 -19.92 -15.09
N ASP A 50 3.97 -20.61 -14.00
CA ASP A 50 3.97 -20.05 -12.64
C ASP A 50 5.33 -20.16 -11.89
N GLU A 51 6.35 -20.82 -12.46
CA GLU A 51 7.63 -21.12 -11.76
C GLU A 51 8.54 -19.90 -11.48
N ASN A 52 8.16 -18.68 -11.91
CA ASN A 52 8.95 -17.47 -11.65
C ASN A 52 8.09 -16.28 -11.17
N TRP A 53 6.97 -16.52 -10.49
CA TRP A 53 6.26 -15.46 -9.76
C TRP A 53 6.96 -15.17 -8.42
N ILE A 54 7.69 -14.05 -8.34
CA ILE A 54 8.29 -13.56 -7.08
C ILE A 54 7.16 -13.26 -6.09
N ASP A 55 7.25 -13.76 -4.85
CA ASP A 55 6.22 -13.48 -3.85
C ASP A 55 6.12 -11.98 -3.55
N ALA A 56 4.92 -11.51 -3.23
CA ALA A 56 4.66 -10.09 -2.99
C ALA A 56 5.54 -9.53 -1.86
N HIS A 57 5.81 -10.32 -0.81
CA HIS A 57 6.71 -9.93 0.26
C HIS A 57 8.18 -9.84 -0.24
N GLU A 58 8.67 -10.83 -0.98
CA GLU A 58 10.03 -10.83 -1.56
C GLU A 58 10.25 -9.66 -2.53
N GLY A 59 9.30 -9.41 -3.44
CA GLY A 59 9.37 -8.31 -4.39
C GLY A 59 9.43 -6.94 -3.70
N TYR A 60 8.66 -6.76 -2.62
CA TYR A 60 8.74 -5.56 -1.78
C TYR A 60 10.03 -5.49 -0.97
N GLN A 61 10.57 -6.61 -0.45
CA GLN A 61 11.88 -6.62 0.22
C GLN A 61 13.00 -6.15 -0.73
N LEU A 62 13.00 -6.65 -1.98
CA LEU A 62 13.93 -6.21 -3.02
C LEU A 62 13.77 -4.71 -3.35
N MET A 63 12.53 -4.20 -3.39
CA MET A 63 12.25 -2.78 -3.59
C MET A 63 12.73 -1.91 -2.40
N ALA A 64 12.53 -2.37 -1.15
CA ALA A 64 13.03 -1.69 0.04
C ALA A 64 14.56 -1.64 0.05
N ALA A 65 15.22 -2.77 -0.28
CA ALA A 65 16.67 -2.85 -0.39
C ALA A 65 17.24 -2.00 -1.55
N HIS A 66 16.49 -1.84 -2.65
CA HIS A 66 16.84 -0.91 -3.73
C HIS A 66 16.75 0.55 -3.26
N LEU A 67 15.63 0.96 -2.66
CA LEU A 67 15.42 2.32 -2.17
C LEU A 67 16.42 2.68 -1.05
N TRP A 68 16.74 1.74 -0.16
CA TRP A 68 17.80 1.89 0.84
C TRP A 68 19.15 2.20 0.19
N LYS A 69 19.60 1.38 -0.77
CA LYS A 69 20.86 1.61 -1.51
C LYS A 69 20.85 2.93 -2.29
N LEU A 70 19.70 3.28 -2.88
CA LEU A 70 19.52 4.52 -3.66
C LEU A 70 19.62 5.79 -2.78
N HIS A 71 19.03 5.77 -1.59
CA HIS A 71 19.03 6.89 -0.66
C HIS A 71 20.31 6.97 0.19
N LYS A 72 20.93 5.83 0.55
CA LYS A 72 22.27 5.83 1.16
C LYS A 72 23.31 6.47 0.22
N ARG A 73 23.25 6.20 -1.08
CA ARG A 73 24.09 6.85 -2.11
C ARG A 73 23.80 8.36 -2.32
N ARG A 74 22.70 8.88 -1.75
CA ARG A 74 22.39 10.33 -1.72
C ARG A 74 22.73 10.98 -0.37
N ASN A 75 23.34 10.25 0.57
CA ASN A 75 23.71 10.72 1.90
C ASN A 75 22.49 11.19 2.74
N PHE A 76 21.30 10.64 2.45
CA PHE A 76 20.09 10.88 3.26
C PHE A 76 20.20 10.22 4.64
N PHE A 77 20.97 9.14 4.75
CA PHE A 77 21.24 8.42 5.99
C PHE A 77 22.64 8.75 6.50
N SER A 78 22.85 8.59 7.80
CA SER A 78 24.13 8.80 8.48
C SER A 78 25.21 7.84 7.96
N GLU A 79 26.46 8.31 7.94
CA GLU A 79 27.64 7.43 7.83
C GLU A 79 28.02 6.80 9.18
N ASN A 80 27.59 7.40 10.30
CA ASN A 80 27.70 6.77 11.62
C ASN A 80 26.61 5.71 11.83
N GLU A 81 27.02 4.46 11.97
CA GLU A 81 26.18 3.28 12.18
C GLU A 81 25.44 3.25 13.53
N ASP A 82 25.87 4.06 14.52
CA ASP A 82 25.14 4.26 15.79
C ASP A 82 23.79 4.94 15.59
N ILE A 83 23.63 5.72 14.51
CA ILE A 83 22.40 6.44 14.20
C ILE A 83 21.53 5.54 13.31
N PRO A 84 20.43 4.96 13.83
CA PRO A 84 19.58 4.08 13.04
C PRO A 84 18.95 4.84 11.87
N SER A 85 18.80 4.15 10.76
CA SER A 85 18.07 4.65 9.59
C SER A 85 17.43 3.48 8.87
N GLY A 86 16.24 3.67 8.32
CA GLY A 86 15.55 2.64 7.57
C GLY A 86 14.53 3.16 6.57
N VAL A 87 14.24 2.34 5.56
CA VAL A 87 13.14 2.48 4.61
C VAL A 87 12.10 1.40 4.93
N ALA A 88 10.84 1.78 5.10
CA ALA A 88 9.71 0.87 5.29
C ALA A 88 8.71 0.98 4.12
N LEU A 89 8.24 -0.15 3.60
CA LEU A 89 7.26 -0.23 2.51
C LEU A 89 6.10 -1.15 2.88
N ARG A 90 4.86 -0.72 2.61
CA ARG A 90 3.64 -1.49 2.85
C ARG A 90 3.37 -2.43 1.67
N PHE A 91 3.51 -3.74 1.87
CA PHE A 91 3.15 -4.74 0.84
C PHE A 91 1.71 -5.25 0.98
N ALA A 92 1.15 -5.23 2.20
CA ALA A 92 -0.26 -5.56 2.47
C ALA A 92 -0.80 -4.75 3.66
N LYS A 93 -2.09 -4.85 3.96
CA LYS A 93 -2.76 -4.01 4.99
C LYS A 93 -2.15 -4.24 6.38
N GLY A 94 -1.39 -3.26 6.87
CA GLY A 94 -0.69 -3.33 8.16
C GLY A 94 0.55 -4.23 8.14
N GLN A 95 0.98 -4.72 6.97
CA GLN A 95 2.17 -5.55 6.80
C GLN A 95 3.21 -4.78 5.98
N TYR A 96 4.40 -4.64 6.56
CA TYR A 96 5.49 -3.85 6.03
C TYR A 96 6.76 -4.70 5.90
N VAL A 97 7.55 -4.40 4.88
CA VAL A 97 8.98 -4.78 4.82
C VAL A 97 9.81 -3.58 5.24
N VAL A 98 11.00 -3.82 5.79
CA VAL A 98 11.91 -2.78 6.26
C VAL A 98 13.33 -3.10 5.79
N CYS A 99 14.10 -2.08 5.42
CA CYS A 99 15.51 -2.22 5.09
C CYS A 99 16.33 -1.11 5.78
N PRO A 100 17.36 -1.43 6.59
CA PRO A 100 17.79 -2.76 6.99
C PRO A 100 16.70 -3.52 7.77
N ALA A 101 16.71 -4.85 7.71
CA ALA A 101 15.74 -5.69 8.40
C ALA A 101 16.19 -6.01 9.84
N ASP A 102 17.49 -6.20 10.03
CA ASP A 102 18.12 -6.70 11.25
C ASP A 102 18.60 -5.56 12.20
N ASP A 103 17.83 -4.46 12.28
CA ASP A 103 18.14 -3.30 13.14
C ASP A 103 16.97 -2.98 14.07
N ASP A 104 16.94 -3.67 15.23
CA ASP A 104 15.93 -3.53 16.29
C ASP A 104 15.69 -2.07 16.73
N ARG A 105 16.66 -1.16 16.52
CA ARG A 105 16.50 0.27 16.85
C ARG A 105 15.42 0.96 16.01
N LEU A 106 15.00 0.34 14.91
CA LEU A 106 13.91 0.81 14.05
C LEU A 106 12.51 0.44 14.57
N ASP A 107 12.37 -0.38 15.62
CA ASP A 107 11.06 -0.87 16.12
C ASP A 107 10.01 0.22 16.29
N ASN A 108 10.39 1.34 16.91
CA ASN A 108 9.49 2.49 17.12
C ASN A 108 9.07 3.16 15.80
N PHE A 109 9.99 3.26 14.82
CA PHE A 109 9.69 3.77 13.48
C PHE A 109 8.73 2.84 12.74
N CYS A 110 9.01 1.53 12.76
CA CYS A 110 8.16 0.50 12.15
C CYS A 110 6.74 0.53 12.72
N ARG A 111 6.60 0.56 14.06
CA ARG A 111 5.32 0.63 14.76
C ARG A 111 4.55 1.91 14.44
N ALA A 112 5.22 3.07 14.38
CA ALA A 112 4.57 4.33 14.05
C ALA A 112 4.13 4.39 12.59
N VAL A 113 4.94 3.90 11.65
CA VAL A 113 4.61 3.80 10.22
C VAL A 113 3.40 2.91 9.97
N ILE A 114 3.27 1.78 10.68
CA ILE A 114 2.08 0.90 10.61
C ILE A 114 0.80 1.65 10.99
N VAL A 115 0.83 2.49 12.04
CA VAL A 115 -0.34 3.30 12.46
C VAL A 115 -0.62 4.44 11.49
N LEU A 116 0.43 5.10 10.99
CA LEU A 116 0.35 6.16 9.99
C LEU A 116 -0.20 5.66 8.64
N ASN A 117 -0.05 4.37 8.35
CA ASN A 117 -0.63 3.66 7.22
C ASN A 117 -0.36 4.37 5.86
N CYS A 118 0.86 4.88 5.70
CA CYS A 118 1.44 5.33 4.44
C CYS A 118 1.97 4.13 3.64
N GLU A 119 2.25 4.32 2.34
CA GLU A 119 2.75 3.25 1.48
C GLU A 119 4.26 3.08 1.58
N ALA A 120 4.99 4.19 1.60
CA ALA A 120 6.44 4.24 1.76
C ALA A 120 6.82 5.26 2.83
N ALA A 121 7.82 4.96 3.66
CA ALA A 121 8.37 5.86 4.66
C ALA A 121 9.88 5.64 4.84
N MET A 122 10.61 6.69 5.24
CA MET A 122 12.00 6.55 5.71
C MET A 122 12.41 7.67 6.67
N THR A 123 13.34 7.34 7.55
CA THR A 123 14.16 8.30 8.29
C THR A 123 15.17 8.98 7.36
N ILE A 124 15.31 10.30 7.44
CA ILE A 124 16.46 11.04 6.91
C ILE A 124 17.24 11.59 8.11
N THR A 125 18.54 11.35 8.16
CA THR A 125 19.44 11.70 9.28
C THR A 125 20.69 12.45 8.77
N SER A 126 20.56 13.12 7.62
CA SER A 126 21.65 13.82 6.96
C SER A 126 22.10 15.06 7.76
N PRO A 127 23.29 15.63 7.48
CA PRO A 127 23.83 16.76 8.25
C PRO A 127 22.92 18.00 8.28
N VAL A 128 22.11 18.23 7.24
CA VAL A 128 21.14 19.35 7.21
C VAL A 128 19.99 19.12 8.19
N VAL A 129 19.51 17.88 8.33
CA VAL A 129 18.48 17.52 9.32
C VAL A 129 19.01 17.75 10.74
N THR A 130 20.26 17.33 11.00
CA THR A 130 20.94 17.59 12.28
C THR A 130 21.10 19.09 12.55
N ALA A 131 21.50 19.87 11.55
CA ALA A 131 21.65 21.32 11.67
C ALA A 131 20.32 22.06 11.90
N ILE A 132 19.19 21.51 11.44
CA ILE A 132 17.84 22.03 11.74
C ILE A 132 17.43 21.64 13.16
N ASN A 133 17.44 20.34 13.49
CA ASN A 133 17.00 19.81 14.79
C ASN A 133 17.74 20.45 15.97
N THR A 134 19.06 20.61 15.88
CA THR A 134 19.89 21.23 16.93
C THR A 134 19.62 22.73 17.15
N ARG A 135 18.86 23.38 16.26
CA ARG A 135 18.45 24.80 16.38
C ARG A 135 16.99 24.98 16.82
N LEU A 136 16.22 23.91 17.00
CA LEU A 136 14.81 23.99 17.38
C LEU A 136 14.68 24.38 18.85
N ALA A 137 13.90 25.42 19.13
CA ALA A 137 13.53 25.76 20.50
C ALA A 137 12.68 24.62 21.13
N PRO A 138 12.82 24.36 22.44
CA PRO A 138 11.90 23.47 23.16
C PRO A 138 10.44 23.90 22.95
N GLY A 139 9.55 22.94 22.69
CA GLY A 139 8.14 23.23 22.37
C GLY A 139 7.90 23.82 20.96
N THR A 140 8.88 23.73 20.04
CA THR A 140 8.62 23.97 18.61
C THR A 140 7.84 22.79 18.03
N ASP A 141 6.58 23.02 17.64
CA ASP A 141 5.70 21.98 17.08
C ASP A 141 5.69 21.96 15.54
N GLN A 142 6.10 23.04 14.87
CA GLN A 142 6.20 23.14 13.39
C GLN A 142 7.36 24.05 12.96
N ILE A 143 7.92 23.77 11.78
CA ILE A 143 9.02 24.51 11.14
C ILE A 143 8.58 24.99 9.74
N PRO A 144 8.66 26.29 9.42
CA PRO A 144 8.35 26.81 8.09
C PRO A 144 9.52 26.59 7.11
N ILE A 145 9.64 25.37 6.58
CA ILE A 145 10.70 25.01 5.59
C ILE A 145 10.54 25.80 4.28
N THR A 146 9.32 26.19 3.92
CA THR A 146 9.06 27.27 2.96
C THR A 146 7.86 28.11 3.42
N PRO A 147 7.59 29.29 2.83
CA PRO A 147 6.40 30.09 3.15
C PRO A 147 5.06 29.33 2.99
N SER A 148 5.02 28.28 2.16
CA SER A 148 3.85 27.43 1.95
C SER A 148 3.95 26.04 2.58
N GLN A 149 5.15 25.56 2.93
CA GLN A 149 5.37 24.23 3.49
C GLN A 149 5.87 24.31 4.94
N HIS A 150 4.95 24.09 5.87
CA HIS A 150 5.25 23.92 7.29
C HIS A 150 5.31 22.43 7.61
N ILE A 151 6.44 21.97 8.17
CA ILE A 151 6.65 20.58 8.56
C ILE A 151 6.57 20.48 10.07
N GLN A 152 5.75 19.56 10.55
CA GLN A 152 5.59 19.35 11.98
C GLN A 152 6.82 18.70 12.66
N VAL A 153 6.86 18.83 13.98
CA VAL A 153 7.88 18.30 14.86
C VAL A 153 7.18 17.51 15.98
N VAL A 154 7.78 16.40 16.40
CA VAL A 154 7.42 15.66 17.62
C VAL A 154 8.66 15.38 18.45
N GLU A 155 8.48 15.00 19.71
CA GLU A 155 9.61 14.78 20.63
C GLU A 155 10.27 13.41 20.43
N THR A 156 9.48 12.36 20.16
CA THR A 156 9.95 10.97 20.01
C THR A 156 9.31 10.25 18.83
N MET A 157 9.92 9.15 18.40
CA MET A 157 9.46 8.36 17.26
C MET A 157 8.07 7.74 17.48
N GLU A 158 7.68 7.38 18.71
CA GLU A 158 6.33 6.85 18.97
C GLU A 158 5.23 7.89 18.69
N GLN A 159 5.54 9.18 18.81
CA GLN A 159 4.62 10.28 18.52
C GLN A 159 4.37 10.47 17.00
N LEU A 160 5.21 9.88 16.13
CA LEU A 160 4.98 9.86 14.67
C LEU A 160 3.62 9.23 14.29
N ALA A 161 3.12 8.30 15.11
CA ALA A 161 1.80 7.68 14.92
C ALA A 161 0.62 8.67 15.01
N GLY A 162 0.77 9.78 15.74
CA GLY A 162 -0.27 10.79 15.95
C GLY A 162 -0.22 11.97 14.95
N THR A 163 0.56 11.86 13.88
CA THR A 163 0.91 13.00 13.02
C THR A 163 -0.12 13.28 11.92
N ARG A 164 -0.09 14.50 11.38
CA ARG A 164 -0.93 14.93 10.27
C ARG A 164 -0.39 14.32 8.98
N LYS A 165 -0.82 13.10 8.67
CA LYS A 165 -0.39 12.33 7.48
C LYS A 165 -0.25 13.17 6.20
N ALA A 166 -1.18 14.11 5.95
CA ALA A 166 -1.14 14.99 4.77
C ALA A 166 0.04 15.99 4.70
N GLN A 167 0.87 16.14 5.73
CA GLN A 167 2.10 16.93 5.67
C GLN A 167 3.30 16.16 5.06
N ASN A 168 3.19 14.83 4.90
CA ASN A 168 4.18 13.92 4.30
C ASN A 168 5.57 13.90 4.95
N ALA A 169 5.82 14.69 6.00
CA ALA A 169 7.06 14.67 6.78
C ALA A 169 6.83 15.12 8.24
N CYS A 170 7.68 14.65 9.14
CA CYS A 170 7.74 15.06 10.54
C CYS A 170 9.18 14.99 11.07
N PHE A 171 9.67 16.08 11.67
CA PHE A 171 10.91 16.06 12.44
C PHE A 171 10.69 15.34 13.78
N ILE A 172 11.67 14.54 14.20
CA ILE A 172 11.65 13.79 15.45
C ILE A 172 12.85 14.25 16.28
N ARG A 173 12.59 14.95 17.40
CA ARG A 173 13.62 15.74 18.09
C ARG A 173 14.70 14.87 18.76
N ARG A 174 14.32 13.86 19.54
CA ARG A 174 15.28 13.05 20.32
C ARG A 174 16.11 12.09 19.46
N GLU A 175 15.50 11.54 18.42
CA GLU A 175 16.12 10.66 17.42
C GLU A 175 16.89 11.46 16.35
N ASN A 176 16.85 12.80 16.39
CA ASN A 176 17.56 13.72 15.50
C ASN A 176 17.36 13.40 14.00
N THR A 177 16.13 13.03 13.62
CA THR A 177 15.76 12.66 12.25
C THR A 177 14.59 13.50 11.74
N VAL A 178 14.34 13.45 10.43
CA VAL A 178 13.04 13.77 9.84
C VAL A 178 12.54 12.51 9.14
N VAL A 179 11.36 12.04 9.52
CA VAL A 179 10.71 10.95 8.79
C VAL A 179 9.88 11.55 7.68
N ILE A 180 10.11 11.09 6.45
CA ILE A 180 9.28 11.41 5.28
C ILE A 180 8.48 10.17 4.87
N TRP A 181 7.26 10.38 4.37
CA TRP A 181 6.41 9.32 3.84
C TRP A 181 5.61 9.76 2.61
N CYS A 182 5.10 8.77 1.86
CA CYS A 182 4.23 8.97 0.71
C CYS A 182 3.11 7.91 0.70
N ASP A 183 1.99 8.25 0.06
CA ASP A 183 0.89 7.31 -0.21
C ASP A 183 1.03 6.59 -1.56
N HIS A 184 2.06 6.91 -2.33
CA HIS A 184 2.45 6.27 -3.60
C HIS A 184 3.98 6.14 -3.65
N VAL A 185 4.50 4.92 -3.79
CA VAL A 185 5.94 4.63 -3.73
C VAL A 185 6.75 5.29 -4.86
N GLU A 186 6.15 5.53 -6.03
CA GLU A 186 6.80 6.16 -7.19
C GLU A 186 7.15 7.63 -6.91
N GLN A 187 6.34 8.30 -6.07
CA GLN A 187 6.54 9.70 -5.69
C GLN A 187 7.61 9.87 -4.62
N PHE A 188 8.00 8.79 -3.94
CA PHE A 188 8.78 8.82 -2.70
C PHE A 188 10.21 9.38 -2.90
N SER A 189 10.92 8.90 -3.93
CA SER A 189 12.28 9.37 -4.23
C SER A 189 12.33 10.85 -4.63
N GLN A 190 11.31 11.35 -5.33
CA GLN A 190 11.24 12.75 -5.72
C GLN A 190 10.83 13.62 -4.53
N SER A 191 9.84 13.21 -3.74
CA SER A 191 9.38 13.95 -2.54
C SER A 191 10.49 14.15 -1.52
N ALA A 192 11.34 13.13 -1.31
CA ALA A 192 12.50 13.20 -0.43
C ALA A 192 13.57 14.17 -0.93
N ARG A 193 13.84 14.16 -2.24
CA ARG A 193 14.74 15.13 -2.88
C ARG A 193 14.19 16.56 -2.80
N ASP A 194 12.91 16.75 -3.10
CA ASP A 194 12.25 18.06 -3.03
C ASP A 194 12.22 18.61 -1.60
N LEU A 195 12.18 17.74 -0.58
CA LEU A 195 12.32 18.13 0.81
C LEU A 195 13.76 18.57 1.12
N GLU A 196 14.76 17.75 0.79
CA GLU A 196 16.17 18.09 1.00
C GLU A 196 16.57 19.40 0.29
N GLU A 197 16.18 19.56 -0.98
CA GLU A 197 16.45 20.78 -1.74
C GLU A 197 15.78 22.03 -1.16
N LYS A 198 14.78 21.91 -0.26
CA LYS A 198 14.24 23.03 0.52
C LYS A 198 14.98 23.20 1.83
N MET A 199 15.27 22.11 2.56
CA MET A 199 16.04 22.15 3.80
C MET A 199 17.45 22.74 3.62
N ILE A 200 18.09 22.56 2.46
CA ILE A 200 19.38 23.17 2.11
C ILE A 200 19.28 24.70 1.88
N LYS A 201 18.06 25.23 1.65
CA LYS A 201 17.79 26.65 1.38
C LYS A 201 17.17 27.38 2.58
N PHE A 202 17.14 26.75 3.76
CA PHE A 202 16.55 27.23 5.02
C PHE A 202 17.62 27.79 5.97
#